data_AF-A0A418KSY0-F1
#
_entry.id   AF-A0A418KSY0-F1
#
_cell.length_a   1.000
_cell.length_b   1.000
_cell.length_c   1.000
_cell.angle_alpha   90.00
_cell.angle_beta   90.00
_cell.angle_gamma   90.00
#
_symmetry.space_group_name_H-M   'P 1'
#
loop_
_entity.id
_entity.type
_entity.pdbx_description
1 polymer ?
#
loop_
_entity_poly.entity_id
_entity_poly.type
_entity_poly.pdbx_seq_one_letter_code
_entity_poly.pdbx_strand_id
1 'polypeptide(L)'
;MNTDGDHCVLRWCQEAGIHQTHRQYVASINAGGRRANMIGVNLIQDDRPDATFLVEITSTRAPLTSLALVPGAAADMAQAIATTAESALNHQAQHMQTKDEPHLTSQ
;
A
#
# COMPACT_ATOMS: atom_id res chain seq x y z
N MET A 1 13.28 -2.35 34.31
CA MET A 1 13.01 -2.81 32.94
C MET A 1 11.57 -2.43 32.65
N ASN A 2 11.35 -1.30 31.97
CA ASN A 2 10.00 -0.83 31.69
C ASN A 2 9.35 -1.71 30.61
N THR A 3 8.14 -2.13 30.88
CA THR A 3 7.26 -2.90 29.99
C THR A 3 6.56 -1.97 28.98
N ASP A 4 7.33 -1.21 28.19
CA ASP A 4 6.86 -0.52 26.98
C ASP A 4 6.99 -1.46 25.76
N GLY A 5 6.62 -2.73 25.93
CA GLY A 5 6.91 -3.81 24.95
C GLY A 5 6.03 -3.82 23.71
N ASP A 6 4.94 -3.05 23.69
CA ASP A 6 3.91 -3.11 22.64
C ASP A 6 4.04 -2.02 21.58
N HIS A 7 4.88 -1.01 21.79
CA HIS A 7 5.05 0.10 20.84
C HIS A 7 6.50 0.23 20.40
N CYS A 8 6.70 0.58 19.13
CA CYS A 8 8.01 0.90 18.61
C CYS A 8 8.66 2.05 19.40
N VAL A 9 9.98 1.98 19.59
CA VAL A 9 10.78 3.05 20.21
C VAL A 9 10.73 4.35 19.40
N LEU A 10 10.48 4.26 18.09
CA LEU A 10 10.25 5.42 17.24
C LEU A 10 8.78 5.86 17.36
N ARG A 11 8.56 7.02 17.98
CA ARG A 11 7.21 7.57 18.25
C ARG A 11 6.33 7.78 17.02
N TRP A 12 6.92 7.91 15.84
CA TRP A 12 6.18 8.06 14.59
C TRP A 12 5.76 6.71 13.99
N CYS A 13 6.44 5.62 14.35
CA CYS A 13 6.14 4.29 13.88
C CYS A 13 4.88 3.75 14.58
N GLN A 14 4.00 3.12 13.81
CA GLN A 14 2.74 2.57 14.29
C GLN A 14 2.80 1.04 14.49
N GLU A 15 3.97 0.44 14.31
CA GLU A 15 4.18 -0.99 14.50
C GLU A 15 4.54 -1.31 15.96
N ALA A 16 4.26 -2.56 16.33
CA ALA A 16 4.49 -3.11 17.64
C ALA A 16 5.70 -4.05 17.63
N GLY A 17 6.43 -4.10 18.75
CA GLY A 17 7.58 -4.99 18.92
C GLY A 17 8.84 -4.55 18.16
N ILE A 18 9.78 -5.48 18.01
CA ILE A 18 11.06 -5.26 17.34
C ILE A 18 10.90 -5.54 15.84
N HIS A 19 11.28 -4.57 15.00
CA HIS A 19 11.15 -4.66 13.55
C HIS A 19 12.23 -3.83 12.85
N GLN A 20 12.66 -4.29 11.68
CA GLN A 20 13.72 -3.65 10.87
C GLN A 20 13.18 -2.55 9.94
N THR A 21 11.87 -2.49 9.73
CA THR A 21 11.22 -1.46 8.92
C THR A 21 10.16 -0.81 9.77
N HIS A 22 10.32 0.49 9.99
CA HIS A 22 9.36 1.32 10.69
C HIS A 22 8.33 1.82 9.68
N ARG A 23 7.05 1.80 10.05
CA ARG A 23 5.94 2.18 9.15
C ARG A 23 4.97 3.11 9.85
N GLN A 24 4.51 4.11 9.09
CA GLN A 24 3.44 5.01 9.48
C GLN A 24 2.43 5.09 8.34
N TYR A 25 1.18 4.78 8.64
CA TYR A 25 0.08 5.05 7.73
C TYR A 25 -0.17 6.55 7.62
N VAL A 26 -0.16 7.06 6.40
CA VAL A 26 -0.34 8.49 6.10
C VAL A 26 -1.77 8.76 5.65
N ALA A 27 -2.25 7.99 4.67
CA ALA A 27 -3.55 8.22 4.06
C ALA A 27 -4.08 6.97 3.36
N SER A 28 -5.37 6.99 3.06
CA SER A 28 -5.96 6.10 2.05
C SER A 28 -6.75 6.90 1.03
N ILE A 29 -6.65 6.46 -0.21
CA ILE A 29 -7.22 7.13 -1.37
C ILE A 29 -8.22 6.17 -2.01
N ASN A 30 -9.44 6.64 -2.22
CA ASN A 30 -10.45 5.88 -2.93
C ASN A 30 -10.15 5.96 -4.44
N ALA A 31 -9.81 4.82 -5.04
CA ALA A 31 -9.49 4.70 -6.46
C ALA A 31 -10.72 4.53 -7.36
N GLY A 32 -11.94 4.74 -6.82
CA GLY A 32 -13.20 4.55 -7.52
C GLY A 32 -13.67 3.10 -7.57
N GLY A 33 -14.92 2.87 -7.98
CA GLY A 33 -15.53 1.54 -8.02
C GLY A 33 -16.13 1.10 -6.67
N ARG A 34 -16.03 -0.19 -6.33
CA ARG A 34 -16.59 -0.73 -5.07
C ARG A 34 -15.66 -0.39 -3.89
N ARG A 35 -16.19 -0.44 -2.65
CA ARG A 35 -15.49 -0.17 -1.38
C ARG A 35 -14.12 -0.86 -1.19
N ALA A 36 -13.78 -1.86 -2.01
CA ALA A 36 -12.52 -2.59 -1.94
C ALA A 36 -11.35 -1.95 -2.72
N ASN A 37 -11.58 -0.89 -3.51
CA ASN A 37 -10.51 -0.20 -4.26
C ASN A 37 -9.93 0.95 -3.44
N MET A 38 -9.34 0.60 -2.31
CA MET A 38 -8.58 1.55 -1.50
C MET A 38 -7.10 1.39 -1.79
N ILE A 39 -6.44 2.53 -2.01
CA ILE A 39 -4.99 2.62 -2.06
C ILE A 39 -4.52 3.12 -0.70
N GLY A 40 -3.64 2.38 -0.04
CA GLY A 40 -2.96 2.82 1.16
C GLY A 40 -1.68 3.57 0.81
N VAL A 41 -1.37 4.61 1.56
CA VAL A 41 -0.12 5.35 1.47
C VAL A 41 0.55 5.29 2.84
N ASN A 42 1.75 4.73 2.88
CA ASN A 42 2.53 4.61 4.11
C ASN A 42 3.89 5.26 3.92
N LEU A 43 4.40 5.86 4.98
CA LEU A 43 5.79 6.25 5.10
C LEU A 43 6.54 5.09 5.75
N ILE A 44 7.65 4.67 5.17
CA ILE A 44 8.52 3.65 5.74
C ILE A 44 9.96 4.13 5.86
N GLN A 45 10.68 3.55 6.80
CA GLN A 45 12.12 3.72 6.96
C GLN A 45 12.72 2.43 7.52
N ASP A 46 13.87 2.02 6.98
CA ASP A 46 14.66 0.93 7.53
C ASP A 46 15.38 1.39 8.82
N ASP A 47 15.67 0.48 9.74
CA ASP A 47 16.33 0.76 11.02
C ASP A 47 17.82 1.11 10.87
N ARG A 48 18.38 0.93 9.67
CA ARG A 48 19.77 1.25 9.35
C ARG A 48 20.08 2.75 9.52
N PRO A 49 21.29 3.08 10.00
CA PRO A 49 21.81 4.44 9.94
C PRO A 49 21.72 4.98 8.50
N ASP A 50 21.23 6.21 8.37
CA ASP A 50 21.07 6.94 7.09
C ASP A 50 20.06 6.35 6.11
N ALA A 51 19.18 5.44 6.54
CA ALA A 51 18.09 4.97 5.71
C ALA A 51 17.16 6.14 5.32
N THR A 52 16.97 6.36 4.01
CA THR A 52 16.02 7.35 3.50
C THR A 52 14.59 6.86 3.70
N PHE A 53 13.69 7.80 3.97
CA PHE A 53 12.26 7.54 3.97
C PHE A 53 11.79 7.11 2.58
N LEU A 54 10.95 6.08 2.52
CA LEU A 54 10.23 5.69 1.32
C LEU A 54 8.72 5.88 1.54
N VAL A 55 7.99 6.11 0.45
CA VAL A 55 6.54 6.06 0.40
C VAL A 55 6.14 4.72 -0.20
N GLU A 56 5.43 3.90 0.57
CA GLU A 56 4.79 2.66 0.09
C GLU A 56 3.34 2.95 -0.32
N ILE A 57 3.03 2.63 -1.57
CA ILE A 57 1.69 2.67 -2.15
C ILE A 57 1.19 1.23 -2.20
N THR A 58 0.16 0.92 -1.41
CA THR A 58 -0.40 -0.42 -1.26
C THR A 58 -1.79 -0.52 -1.84
N SER A 59 -2.13 -1.69 -2.36
CA SER A 59 -3.49 -2.03 -2.78
C SER A 59 -3.69 -3.52 -2.58
N THR A 60 -4.94 -3.94 -2.32
CA THR A 60 -5.28 -5.37 -2.25
C THR A 60 -5.37 -6.02 -3.63
N ARG A 61 -5.32 -5.22 -4.71
CA ARG A 61 -5.56 -5.64 -6.10
C ARG A 61 -4.49 -5.18 -7.08
N ALA A 62 -3.44 -4.54 -6.58
CA ALA A 62 -2.33 -4.10 -7.40
C ALA A 62 -1.01 -4.33 -6.64
N PRO A 63 0.12 -4.48 -7.36
CA PRO A 63 1.42 -4.65 -6.73
C PRO A 63 1.80 -3.49 -5.80
N LEU A 64 2.54 -3.81 -4.74
CA LEU A 64 3.20 -2.81 -3.88
C LEU A 64 4.18 -1.98 -4.72
N THR A 65 4.13 -0.66 -4.54
CA THR A 65 5.11 0.26 -5.13
C THR A 65 5.76 1.08 -4.03
N SER A 66 7.09 1.21 -4.07
CA SER A 66 7.86 1.98 -3.09
C SER A 66 8.72 3.03 -3.78
N LEU A 67 8.66 4.27 -3.31
CA LEU A 67 9.36 5.42 -3.90
C LEU A 67 10.13 6.17 -2.83
N ALA A 68 11.32 6.69 -3.15
CA ALA A 68 12.06 7.52 -2.19
C ALA A 68 11.35 8.86 -1.95
N LEU A 69 11.25 9.26 -0.68
CA LEU A 69 10.76 10.58 -0.29
C LEU A 69 11.92 11.58 -0.36
N VAL A 70 12.12 12.14 -1.55
CA VAL A 70 13.13 13.16 -1.84
C VAL A 70 12.48 14.43 -2.40
N PRO A 71 13.13 15.59 -2.31
CA PRO A 71 12.62 16.82 -2.93
C PRO A 71 12.34 16.61 -4.43
N GLY A 72 11.14 17.01 -4.87
CA GLY A 72 10.72 16.89 -6.28
C GLY A 72 9.99 15.59 -6.64
N ALA A 73 9.94 14.59 -5.76
CA ALA A 73 9.32 13.28 -6.06
C ALA A 73 7.78 13.29 -6.14
N ALA A 74 7.12 14.44 -5.95
CA ALA A 74 5.66 14.53 -5.90
C ALA A 74 4.98 14.05 -7.19
N ALA A 75 5.56 14.34 -8.36
CA ALA A 75 5.04 13.90 -9.65
C ALA A 75 5.13 12.37 -9.79
N ASP A 76 6.27 11.78 -9.41
CA ASP A 76 6.47 10.33 -9.45
C ASP A 76 5.53 9.59 -8.50
N MET A 77 5.29 10.17 -7.31
CA MET A 77 4.31 9.65 -6.35
C MET A 77 2.89 9.72 -6.89
N ALA A 78 2.50 10.86 -7.48
CA ALA A 78 1.18 11.00 -8.10
C ALA A 78 0.98 9.98 -9.24
N GLN A 79 2.02 9.80 -10.07
CA GLN A 79 2.00 8.82 -11.16
C GLN A 79 1.87 7.39 -10.63
N ALA A 80 2.64 7.03 -9.61
CA ALA A 80 2.56 5.70 -9.03
C ALA A 80 1.17 5.44 -8.42
N ILE A 81 0.58 6.41 -7.72
CA ILE A 81 -0.79 6.29 -7.19
C ILE A 81 -1.79 6.07 -8.34
N ALA A 82 -1.69 6.84 -9.42
CA ALA A 82 -2.57 6.69 -10.58
C ALA A 82 -2.41 5.31 -11.25
N THR A 83 -1.18 4.86 -11.46
CA THR A 83 -0.90 3.54 -12.04
C THR A 83 -1.40 2.39 -11.14
N THR A 84 -1.27 2.51 -9.81
CA THR A 84 -1.84 1.55 -8.86
C THR A 84 -3.37 1.55 -8.92
N ALA A 85 -4.00 2.72 -9.05
CA ALA A 85 -5.45 2.86 -9.17
C ALA A 85 -5.99 2.16 -10.42
N GLU A 86 -5.38 2.45 -11.58
CA GLU A 86 -5.73 1.83 -12.85
C GLU A 86 -5.56 0.30 -12.80
N SER A 87 -4.44 -0.16 -12.24
CA SER A 87 -4.17 -1.59 -12.07
C SER A 87 -5.23 -2.28 -11.20
N ALA A 88 -5.60 -1.64 -10.08
CA ALA A 88 -6.62 -2.17 -9.18
C ALA A 88 -8.02 -2.25 -9.83
N LEU A 89 -8.37 -1.25 -10.64
CA LEU A 89 -9.62 -1.22 -11.40
C LEU A 89 -9.66 -2.29 -12.49
N ASN A 90 -8.56 -2.47 -13.22
CA ASN A 90 -8.45 -3.49 -14.27
C ASN A 90 -8.58 -4.91 -13.69
N HIS A 91 -7.94 -5.17 -12.55
CA HIS A 91 -8.07 -6.45 -11.85
C HIS A 91 -9.51 -6.69 -11.38
N GLN A 92 -10.24 -5.66 -10.96
CA GLN A 92 -11.66 -5.79 -10.62
C GLN A 92 -12.50 -6.17 -11.85
N ALA A 93 -12.28 -5.51 -12.99
CA ALA A 93 -13.03 -5.78 -14.21
C ALA A 93 -12.85 -7.23 -14.69
N GLN A 94 -11.62 -7.74 -14.66
CA GLN A 94 -11.32 -9.13 -15.02
C GLN A 94 -12.03 -10.13 -14.10
N HIS A 95 -12.04 -9.88 -12.78
CA HIS A 95 -12.71 -10.76 -11.83
C HIS A 95 -14.26 -10.70 -11.93
N MET A 96 -14.83 -9.66 -12.54
CA MET A 96 -16.25 -9.63 -12.85
C MET A 96 -16.57 -10.45 -14.10
N GLN A 97 -15.74 -10.37 -15.15
CA GLN A 97 -15.92 -11.13 -16.39
C GLN A 97 -15.82 -12.65 -16.20
N THR A 98 -14.93 -13.13 -15.33
CA THR A 98 -14.77 -14.58 -15.06
C THR A 98 -15.88 -15.18 -14.21
N LYS A 99 -16.71 -14.35 -13.56
CA LYS A 99 -17.88 -14.83 -12.79
C LYS A 99 -19.14 -15.01 -13.65
N ASP A 100 -19.15 -14.48 -14.86
CA ASP A 100 -20.29 -14.48 -15.76
C ASP A 100 -20.22 -15.59 -16.83
N GLU A 101 -19.24 -16.50 -16.80
CA GLU A 101 -19.28 -17.70 -17.64
C GLU A 101 -20.33 -18.69 -17.09
N PRO A 102 -21.45 -18.94 -17.80
CA PRO A 102 -22.37 -19.99 -17.40
C PRO A 102 -21.66 -21.33 -17.55
N HIS A 103 -21.71 -22.12 -16.48
CA HIS A 103 -21.34 -23.52 -16.49
C HIS A 103 -22.28 -24.25 -17.47
N LEU A 104 -21.87 -24.35 -18.74
CA LEU A 104 -22.52 -25.19 -19.74
C LEU A 104 -22.29 -26.64 -19.33
N THR A 105 -23.16 -27.14 -18.46
CA THR A 105 -23.39 -28.58 -18.29
C THR A 105 -24.05 -29.09 -19.57
N SER A 106 -23.23 -29.64 -20.47
CA SER A 106 -23.71 -30.51 -21.54
C SER A 106 -24.40 -31.73 -20.91
N GLN A 107 -25.65 -31.97 -21.31
CA GLN A 107 -26.36 -33.23 -21.08
C GLN A 107 -26.01 -34.24 -22.17
#